data_AF-A0A3D8PPL2-F1
#
_entry.id   AF-A0A3D8PPL2-F1
#
_cell.length_a   1.000
_cell.length_b   1.000
_cell.length_c   1.000
_cell.angle_alpha   90.00
_cell.angle_beta   90.00
_cell.angle_gamma   90.00
#
_symmetry.space_group_name_H-M   'P 1'
#
loop_
_entity.id
_entity.type
_entity.pdbx_description
1 polymer ?
#
loop_
_entity_poly.entity_id
_entity_poly.type
_entity_poly.pdbx_seq_one_letter_code
_entity_poly.pdbx_strand_id
1 'polypeptide(L)' 'MSIAQMRYIIKPISNRAGINKTIHPHQLRHSYATHLLNNGAPLEVIQSLLGHEKSETTRIYAQLSGRLRQEFYRKYF' A
#
# COMPACT_ATOMS: atom_id res chain seq x y z
N MET A 1 18.85 8.00 -6.27
CA MET A 1 18.66 6.81 -7.14
C MET A 1 17.51 7.07 -8.09
N SER A 2 17.69 6.86 -9.39
CA SER A 2 16.64 7.13 -10.39
C SER A 2 15.61 6.00 -10.50
N ILE A 3 14.42 6.29 -11.04
CA ILE A 3 13.40 5.28 -11.32
C ILE A 3 13.95 4.18 -12.24
N ALA A 4 14.78 4.55 -13.22
CA ALA A 4 15.42 3.61 -14.13
C ALA A 4 16.37 2.66 -13.39
N GLN A 5 17.22 3.19 -12.50
CA GLN A 5 18.10 2.38 -11.64
C GLN A 5 17.30 1.43 -10.75
N MET A 6 16.20 1.90 -10.16
CA MET A 6 15.35 1.06 -9.32
C MET A 6 14.70 -0.08 -10.13
N ARG A 7 14.22 0.19 -11.34
CA ARG A 7 13.68 -0.86 -12.25
C ARG A 7 14.74 -1.88 -12.64
N TYR A 8 15.96 -1.42 -12.94
CA TYR A 8 17.10 -2.29 -13.26
C TYR A 8 17.43 -3.24 -12.11
N ILE A 9 17.38 -2.77 -10.85
CA ILE A 9 17.62 -3.59 -9.65
C ILE A 9 16.46 -4.57 -9.39
N ILE A 10 15.22 -4.13 -9.56
CA ILE A 10 14.03 -4.96 -9.28
C ILE A 10 13.91 -6.13 -10.25
N LYS A 11 14.29 -5.96 -11.53
CA LYS A 11 14.14 -6.98 -12.58
C LYS A 11 14.84 -8.33 -12.26
N PRO A 12 16.14 -8.38 -11.88
CA PRO A 12 16.77 -9.64 -11.51
C PRO A 12 16.17 -10.23 -10.22
N ILE A 13 15.70 -9.39 -9.28
CA ILE A 13 15.04 -9.86 -8.06
C ILE A 13 13.71 -10.56 -8.40
N SER A 14 12.89 -9.96 -9.27
CA SER A 14 11.63 -10.58 -9.70
C SER A 14 11.85 -11.91 -10.43
N ASN A 15 12.90 -12.00 -11.25
CA ASN A 15 13.25 -13.23 -11.95
C ASN A 15 13.67 -14.33 -10.96
N ARG A 16 14.50 -14.00 -9.97
CA ARG A 16 14.93 -14.94 -8.91
C ARG A 16 13.77 -15.40 -8.04
N ALA A 17 12.76 -14.56 -7.86
CA ALA A 17 11.54 -14.88 -7.12
C ALA A 17 10.51 -15.68 -7.95
N GLY A 18 10.80 -16.03 -9.22
CA GLY A 18 9.85 -16.74 -10.09
C GLY A 18 8.65 -15.89 -10.53
N ILE A 19 8.76 -14.56 -10.44
CA ILE A 19 7.66 -13.64 -10.75
C ILE A 19 7.72 -13.28 -12.24
N ASN A 20 6.84 -13.91 -13.03
CA ASN A 20 6.76 -13.73 -14.50
C ASN A 20 6.03 -12.45 -14.94
N LYS A 21 5.90 -11.45 -14.06
CA LYS A 21 5.36 -10.13 -14.38
C LYS A 21 6.43 -9.06 -14.24
N THR A 22 6.36 -8.03 -15.08
CA THR A 22 7.19 -6.84 -14.91
C THR A 22 6.78 -6.09 -13.66
N ILE A 23 7.73 -5.87 -12.74
CA ILE A 23 7.52 -5.13 -11.50
C ILE A 23 8.00 -3.69 -11.63
N HIS A 24 7.17 -2.76 -11.20
CA HIS A 24 7.47 -1.33 -11.11
C HIS A 24 7.44 -0.85 -9.66
N PRO A 25 8.20 0.21 -9.32
CA PRO A 25 8.21 0.76 -7.96
C PRO A 25 6.81 1.05 -7.39
N HIS A 26 5.89 1.58 -8.21
CA HIS A 26 4.50 1.83 -7.78
C HIS A 26 3.75 0.55 -7.40
N GLN A 27 4.00 -0.57 -8.07
CA GLN A 27 3.34 -1.85 -7.73
C GLN A 27 3.81 -2.37 -6.38
N LEU A 28 5.09 -2.20 -6.04
CA LEU A 28 5.60 -2.55 -4.71
C LEU A 28 4.94 -1.69 -3.62
N ARG A 29 4.76 -0.39 -3.88
CA ARG A 29 4.04 0.53 -2.98
C ARG A 29 2.59 0.09 -2.78
N HIS A 30 1.89 -0.28 -3.84
CA HIS A 30 0.52 -0.79 -3.76
C HIS A 30 0.47 -2.11 -2.98
N SER A 31 1.38 -3.06 -3.25
CA SER A 31 1.43 -4.32 -2.51
C SER A 31 1.68 -4.11 -1.02
N TYR A 32 2.55 -3.15 -0.65
CA TYR A 32 2.77 -2.78 0.75
C TYR A 32 1.52 -2.19 1.40
N ALA A 33 0.85 -1.24 0.73
CA ALA A 33 -0.39 -0.63 1.22
C ALA A 33 -1.50 -1.67 1.43
N THR A 34 -1.73 -2.53 0.44
CA THR A 34 -2.72 -3.60 0.51
C THR A 34 -2.38 -4.62 1.60
N HIS A 35 -1.10 -4.94 1.79
CA HIS A 35 -0.67 -5.85 2.85
C HIS A 35 -0.98 -5.27 4.24
N LEU A 36 -0.70 -3.99 4.47
CA LEU A 36 -1.04 -3.34 5.74
C LEU A 36 -2.56 -3.28 5.96
N LEU A 37 -3.32 -2.91 4.94
CA LEU A 37 -4.78 -2.82 5.01
C LEU A 37 -5.41 -4.19 5.34
N ASN A 38 -4.95 -5.26 4.68
CA ASN A 38 -5.44 -6.62 4.91
C ASN A 38 -5.12 -7.14 6.32
N ASN A 39 -4.09 -6.59 6.98
CA ASN A 39 -3.74 -6.90 8.37
C ASN A 39 -4.38 -5.94 9.39
N GLY A 40 -5.36 -5.13 8.96
CA GLY A 40 -6.12 -4.25 9.85
C GLY A 40 -5.38 -2.99 10.28
N ALA A 41 -4.30 -2.61 9.57
CA ALA A 41 -3.63 -1.35 9.85
C ALA A 41 -4.59 -0.16 9.57
N PRO A 42 -4.68 0.84 10.48
CA PRO A 42 -5.48 2.02 10.25
C PRO A 42 -5.03 2.78 9.00
N LEU A 43 -5.98 3.37 8.29
CA LEU A 43 -5.72 4.03 7.02
C LEU A 43 -4.81 5.25 7.18
N GLU A 44 -4.92 5.94 8.31
CA GLU A 44 -4.11 7.08 8.72
C GLU A 44 -2.64 6.67 8.93
N VAL A 45 -2.42 5.47 9.49
CA VAL A 45 -1.08 4.89 9.66
C VAL A 45 -0.49 4.53 8.30
N ILE A 46 -1.26 3.90 7.42
CA ILE A 46 -0.83 3.58 6.05
C ILE A 46 -0.49 4.87 5.28
N GLN A 47 -1.31 5.92 5.38
CA GLN A 47 -1.06 7.21 4.74
C GLN A 47 0.23 7.87 5.22
N SER A 48 0.46 7.86 6.54
CA SER A 48 1.67 8.40 7.14
C SER A 48 2.92 7.65 6.66
N LEU A 49 2.88 6.31 6.68
CA LEU A 49 3.96 5.45 6.20
C LEU A 49 4.24 5.61 4.70
N LEU A 50 3.23 5.96 3.91
CA LEU A 50 3.35 6.23 2.47
C LEU A 50 3.65 7.70 2.15
N GLY A 51 3.72 8.60 3.13
CA GLY A 51 4.07 10.01 2.93
C GLY A 51 3.16 10.76 1.96
N HIS A 52 1.85 10.44 1.93
CA HIS A 52 0.91 11.15 1.07
C HIS A 52 0.45 12.48 1.71
N GLU A 53 0.98 13.62 1.25
CA GLU A 53 0.57 14.97 1.71
C GLU A 53 -0.84 15.40 1.24
N LYS A 54 -1.43 14.72 0.24
CA LYS A 54 -2.81 14.99 -0.23
C LYS A 54 -3.69 13.75 -0.13
N SER A 55 -4.74 13.85 0.67
CA SER A 55 -5.74 12.83 1.02
C SER A 55 -6.78 12.56 -0.09
N GLU A 56 -6.34 12.46 -1.34
CA GLU A 56 -7.21 12.16 -2.49
C GLU A 56 -7.07 10.70 -3.00
N THR A 57 -5.98 9.99 -2.69
CA THR A 57 -5.83 8.55 -3.01
C THR A 57 -6.32 7.61 -1.89
N THR A 58 -6.79 8.18 -0.79
CA THR A 58 -7.19 7.43 0.41
C THR A 58 -8.68 7.12 0.44
N ARG A 59 -9.51 7.94 -0.21
CA ARG A 59 -10.96 7.77 -0.28
C ARG A 59 -11.38 6.43 -0.92
N ILE A 60 -10.60 5.92 -1.87
CA ILE A 60 -10.86 4.64 -2.55
C ILE A 60 -10.74 3.45 -1.58
N TYR A 61 -9.85 3.53 -0.57
CA TYR A 61 -9.67 2.47 0.42
C TYR A 61 -10.70 2.53 1.56
N ALA A 62 -11.23 3.71 1.88
CA ALA A 62 -12.21 3.92 2.95
C ALA A 62 -13.60 3.35 2.63
N GLN A 63 -13.98 3.23 1.35
CA GLN A 63 -15.29 2.68 0.97
C GLN A 63 -15.41 1.16 1.17
N LEU A 64 -14.33 0.45 1.49
CA LEU A 64 -14.29 -1.01 1.43
C LEU A 64 -14.50 -1.75 2.76
N SER A 65 -14.69 -1.10 3.91
CA SER A 65 -15.03 -1.86 5.12
C SER A 65 -15.96 -1.14 6.10
N GLY A 66 -17.24 -1.47 6.03
CA GLY A 66 -18.23 -1.08 7.04
C GLY A 66 -17.90 -1.61 8.45
N ARG A 67 -17.22 -2.76 8.54
CA ARG A 67 -16.82 -3.38 9.81
C ARG A 67 -15.81 -2.55 10.60
N LEU A 68 -14.81 -1.99 9.91
CA LEU A 68 -13.76 -1.20 10.57
C LEU A 68 -14.35 0.08 11.17
N ARG A 69 -15.26 0.74 10.44
CA ARG A 69 -16.01 1.90 10.93
C ARG A 69 -16.77 1.60 12.23
N GLN A 70 -17.39 0.43 12.31
CA GLN A 70 -18.18 0.02 13.47
C GLN A 70 -17.29 -0.28 14.69
N GLU A 71 -16.11 -0.85 14.47
CA GLU A 71 -15.12 -1.10 15.54
C GLU A 71 -14.47 0.18 16.07
N PHE A 72 -14.16 1.15 15.21
CA PHE A 72 -13.61 2.44 15.63
C PHE A 72 -14.63 3.28 16.41
N TYR A 73 -15.90 3.29 15.99
CA TYR A 73 -16.96 3.97 16.72
C TYR A 73 -17.07 3.42 18.15
N ARG A 74 -17.14 2.09 18.31
CA ARG A 74 -17.22 1.43 19.63
C ARG A 74 -16.00 1.64 20.53
N LYS A 75 -14.85 2.03 19.96
CA LYS A 75 -13.57 2.15 20.69
C LYS A 75 -13.30 3.57 21.19
N TYR A 76 -13.80 4.59 20.49
CA TYR A 76 -13.48 6.00 20.77
C TYR A 76 -14.71 6.86 21.09
N PHE A 77 -15.91 6.30 20.93
CA PHE A 77 -17.20 6.90 21.29
C PHE A 77 -18.05 5.85 22.04
#